data_AF-A0A8E0MEM9-F1
#
_entry.id   AF-A0A8E0MEM9-F1
#
_cell.length_a   1.000
_cell.length_b   1.000
_cell.length_c   1.000
_cell.angle_alpha   90.00
_cell.angle_beta   90.00
_cell.angle_gamma   90.00
#
_symmetry.space_group_name_H-M   'P 1'
#
loop_
_entity.id
_entity.type
_entity.pdbx_description
1 polymer ?
#
loop_
_entity_poly.entity_id
_entity_poly.type
_entity_poly.pdbx_seq_one_letter_code
_entity_poly.pdbx_strand_id
1 'polypeptide(L)' 'QGDIVLDHVLILKNVKLIEGQYRWYIQFPRYADGRTVHPISKSFYDYLLQQLTEYYHQATVE' A
#
# COMPACT_ATOMS: atom_id res chain seq x y z
N GLN A 1 2.83 1.55 -9.49
CA GLN A 1 2.25 0.29 -8.95
C GLN A 1 3.40 -0.58 -8.50
N GLY A 2 3.28 -1.27 -7.37
CA GLY A 2 4.35 -2.09 -6.81
C GLY A 2 3.83 -3.19 -5.91
N ASP A 3 4.76 -3.87 -5.26
CA ASP A 3 4.50 -5.00 -4.37
C ASP A 3 4.92 -4.63 -2.93
N ILE A 4 4.14 -5.08 -1.94
CA ILE A 4 4.52 -5.00 -0.52
C ILE A 4 4.95 -6.38 -0.06
N VAL A 5 6.12 -6.47 0.57
CA VAL A 5 6.61 -7.69 1.22
C VAL A 5 6.47 -7.52 2.74
N LEU A 6 5.67 -8.38 3.36
CA LEU A 6 5.43 -8.40 4.80
C LEU A 6 6.14 -9.60 5.43
N ASP A 7 6.95 -9.33 6.45
CA ASP A 7 7.75 -10.31 7.22
C ASP A 7 8.57 -11.28 6.37
N HIS A 8 8.87 -10.93 5.11
CA HIS A 8 9.49 -11.83 4.12
C HIS A 8 8.68 -13.10 3.79
N VAL A 9 7.43 -13.19 4.23
CA VAL A 9 6.57 -14.38 4.04
C VAL A 9 5.39 -14.08 3.11
N LEU A 10 4.81 -12.88 3.20
CA LEU A 10 3.61 -12.52 2.45
C LEU A 10 3.92 -11.41 1.45
N ILE A 11 3.64 -11.67 0.17
CA ILE A 11 3.78 -10.67 -0.89
C ILE A 11 2.40 -10.23 -1.35
N LEU A 12 2.08 -8.95 -1.13
CA LEU A 12 0.87 -8.31 -1.65
C LEU A 12 1.23 -7.65 -2.97
N LYS A 13 0.81 -8.28 -4.08
CA LYS A 13 1.03 -7.77 -5.42
C LYS A 13 0.05 -6.67 -5.79
N ASN A 14 0.43 -5.83 -6.76
CA ASN A 14 -0.47 -4.86 -7.39
C ASN A 14 -1.04 -3.81 -6.42
N VAL A 15 -0.26 -3.43 -5.41
CA VAL A 15 -0.63 -2.34 -4.51
C VAL A 15 -0.34 -1.00 -5.20
N LYS A 16 -1.24 -0.04 -5.02
CA LYS A 16 -1.07 1.32 -5.53
C LYS A 16 -1.17 2.33 -4.39
N LEU A 17 -0.28 3.29 -4.42
CA LEU A 17 -0.39 4.51 -3.64
C LEU A 17 -1.10 5.54 -4.52
N ILE A 18 -2.24 6.04 -4.05
CA ILE A 18 -3.07 6.98 -4.81
C ILE A 18 -3.08 8.31 -4.07
N GLU A 19 -2.73 9.37 -4.80
CA GLU A 19 -2.94 10.74 -4.36
C GLU A 19 -4.41 11.11 -4.56
N GLY A 20 -5.18 11.11 -3.47
CA GLY A 20 -6.54 11.62 -3.47
C GLY A 20 -6.56 13.15 -3.31
N GLN A 21 -7.72 13.76 -3.50
CA GLN A 21 -7.90 15.22 -3.39
C GLN A 21 -7.45 15.82 -2.05
N TYR A 22 -7.52 15.05 -0.95
CA TYR A 22 -7.21 15.53 0.40
C TYR A 22 -6.06 14.79 1.09
N ARG A 23 -5.79 13.55 0.67
CA ARG A 23 -4.79 12.69 1.29
C ARG A 23 -4.41 11.55 0.38
N TRP A 24 -3.22 11.04 0.59
CA TRP A 24 -2.77 9.80 -0.02
C TRP A 24 -3.45 8.61 0.65
N TYR A 25 -3.68 7.54 -0.11
CA TYR A 25 -4.24 6.30 0.40
C TYR A 25 -3.73 5.08 -0.36
N ILE A 26 -3.79 3.92 0.30
CA ILE A 26 -3.38 2.65 -0.29
C ILE A 26 -4.59 2.00 -0.96
N GLN A 27 -4.48 1.73 -2.25
CA GLN A 27 -5.37 0.82 -2.96
C GLN A 27 -4.75 -0.58 -2.96
N PHE A 28 -5.36 -1.47 -2.18
CA PHE A 28 -4.98 -2.88 -2.12
C PHE A 28 -5.51 -3.68 -3.32
N PRO A 29 -4.90 -4.83 -3.64
CA PRO A 29 -5.36 -5.70 -4.71
C PRO A 29 -6.77 -6.23 -4.45
N ARG A 30 -7.58 -6.21 -5.51
CA ARG A 30 -8.86 -6.89 -5.59
C ARG A 30 -8.69 -8.19 -6.38
N TYR A 31 -9.07 -9.31 -5.80
CA TYR A 31 -9.04 -10.62 -6.44
C TYR A 31 -10.21 -10.82 -7.40
N ALA A 32 -10.11 -11.85 -8.23
CA ALA A 32 -11.10 -12.19 -9.26
C ALA A 32 -12.50 -12.48 -8.69
N ASP A 33 -12.59 -12.94 -7.45
CA ASP A 33 -13.85 -13.15 -6.71
C ASP A 33 -14.41 -11.86 -6.09
N GLY A 34 -13.75 -10.72 -6.33
CA GLY A 34 -14.13 -9.42 -5.84
C GLY A 34 -13.65 -9.10 -4.42
N ARG A 35 -12.95 -10.01 -3.74
CA ARG A 35 -12.40 -9.77 -2.39
C ARG A 35 -11.19 -8.84 -2.43
N THR A 36 -11.05 -8.00 -1.42
CA THR A 36 -9.90 -7.10 -1.26
C THR A 36 -9.13 -7.50 -0.01
N VAL A 37 -7.81 -7.63 -0.11
CA VAL A 37 -6.96 -7.77 1.09
C VAL A 37 -6.80 -6.40 1.70
N HIS A 38 -7.05 -6.23 3.00
CA HIS A 38 -6.72 -4.98 3.67
C HIS A 38 -6.31 -5.26 5.12
N PRO A 39 -5.48 -4.38 5.72
CA PRO A 39 -5.21 -4.40 7.15
C PRO A 39 -6.50 -4.33 7.95
N ILE A 40 -6.60 -5.19 8.98
CA ILE A 40 -7.68 -5.14 9.96
C ILE A 40 -7.43 -3.99 10.95
N SER A 41 -6.16 -3.82 11.36
CA SER A 41 -5.78 -2.76 12.29
C SER A 41 -5.54 -1.43 11.58
N LYS A 42 -6.14 -0.36 12.12
CA LYS A 42 -5.85 1.02 11.69
C LYS A 42 -4.38 1.38 11.88
N SER A 43 -3.76 1.00 13.00
CA SER A 43 -2.34 1.33 13.25
C SER A 43 -1.41 0.70 12.21
N PHE A 44 -1.72 -0.52 11.77
CA PHE A 44 -0.96 -1.20 10.73
C PHE A 44 -1.18 -0.57 9.36
N TYR A 45 -2.42 -0.16 9.04
CA TYR A 45 -2.68 0.61 7.83
C TYR A 45 -1.90 1.93 7.81
N ASP A 46 -1.93 2.69 8.91
CA ASP A 46 -1.24 3.98 9.02
C ASP A 46 0.27 3.79 8.87
N TYR A 47 0.84 2.75 9.49
CA TYR A 47 2.24 2.36 9.33
C TYR A 47 2.60 2.09 7.86
N LEU A 48 1.81 1.26 7.16
CA LEU A 48 2.04 0.98 5.74
C LEU A 48 1.94 2.23 4.88
N LEU A 49 0.97 3.11 5.17
CA LEU A 49 0.78 4.35 4.39
C LEU A 49 1.99 5.27 4.54
N GLN A 50 2.50 5.41 5.76
CA GLN A 50 3.71 6.19 6.02
C GLN A 50 4.90 5.62 5.25
N GLN A 51 5.17 4.33 5.36
CA GLN A 51 6.31 3.68 4.68
C GLN A 51 6.24 3.81 3.16
N LEU A 52 5.07 3.63 2.55
CA LEU A 52 4.90 3.78 1.11
C LEU A 52 5.07 5.22 0.64
N THR A 53 4.58 6.19 1.43
CA THR A 53 4.70 7.61 1.12
C THR A 53 6.16 8.04 1.16
N GLU A 54 6.90 7.63 2.20
CA GLU A 54 8.35 7.88 2.33
C GLU A 54 9.13 7.27 1.16
N TYR A 55 8.87 6.00 0.83
CA TYR A 55 9.52 5.32 -0.30
C TYR A 55 9.24 6.02 -1.63
N TYR A 56 7.99 6.42 -1.88
CA TYR A 56 7.63 7.09 -3.13
C TYR A 56 8.32 8.45 -3.26
N HIS A 57 8.36 9.23 -2.18
CA HIS A 57 9.09 10.50 -2.18
C HIS A 57 10.57 10.32 -2.51
N GLN A 58 11.23 9.33 -1.90
CA GLN A 58 12.64 9.01 -2.19
C GLN A 58 12.84 8.65 -3.66
N ALA A 59 11.98 7.76 -4.20
CA ALA A 59 12.06 7.31 -5.59
C ALA A 59 11.76 8.41 -6.63
N THR A 60 11.10 9.51 -6.24
CA THR A 60 10.86 10.68 -7.11
C THR A 60 11.93 11.76 -7.03
N VAL A 61 12.82 11.69 -6.03
CA VAL A 61 13.92 12.66 -5.83
C VAL A 61 15.21 12.20 -6.52
N GLU A 62 15.33 10.89 -6.79
CA GLU A 62 16.34 10.30 -7.70
C GLU A 62 15.93 10.43 -9.18
#